data_AF-A0A918APZ8-F1
#
_entry.id   AF-A0A918APZ8-F1
#
_cell.length_a   1.000
_cell.length_b   1.000
_cell.length_c   1.000
_cell.angle_alpha   90.00
_cell.angle_beta   90.00
_cell.angle_gamma   90.00
#
_symmetry.space_group_name_H-M   'P 1'
#
loop_
_entity.id
_entity.type
_entity.pdbx_description
1 polymer ?
#
loop_
_entity_poly.entity_id
_entity_poly.type
_entity_poly.pdbx_seq_one_letter_code
_entity_poly.pdbx_strand_id
1 'polypeptide(L)'
;MGDRGRLRGALLTVCALLLAGCGSAVPGAARPLRVTDVERQLVEGYFTDLNEAGGQGMAEQRELLRDTQHPDFREDECELPSGTLRVQPTMSTLRLDADWTPPGEDEHPRGVVLVVAVTVTLLQDGAELGSQIGSQHVVLLNGKAYGFAPCAG
;
A
#
# COMPACT_ATOMS: atom_id res chain seq x y z
N MET A 1 -62.55 22.49 -30.53
CA MET A 1 -62.14 22.92 -29.17
C MET A 1 -61.70 21.68 -28.40
N GLY A 2 -60.49 21.18 -28.62
CA GLY A 2 -60.08 19.89 -28.06
C GLY A 2 -58.73 19.47 -28.59
N ASP A 3 -57.65 20.05 -28.06
CA ASP A 3 -56.30 19.49 -28.29
C ASP A 3 -55.19 20.00 -27.35
N ARG A 4 -55.54 20.75 -26.28
CA ARG A 4 -54.54 21.24 -25.30
C ARG A 4 -54.41 20.36 -24.05
N GLY A 5 -55.33 19.43 -23.83
CA GLY A 5 -55.35 18.56 -22.65
C GLY A 5 -54.49 17.30 -22.77
N ARG A 6 -54.30 16.78 -23.99
CA ARG A 6 -53.61 15.50 -24.23
C ARG A 6 -52.08 15.62 -24.23
N LEU A 7 -51.52 16.76 -24.64
CA LEU A 7 -50.07 17.00 -24.63
C LEU A 7 -49.47 17.14 -23.21
N ARG A 8 -50.23 17.66 -22.25
CA ARG A 8 -49.74 17.83 -20.86
C ARG A 8 -49.64 16.51 -20.10
N GLY A 9 -50.52 15.55 -20.40
CA GLY A 9 -50.46 14.21 -19.80
C GLY A 9 -49.24 13.42 -20.25
N ALA A 10 -48.91 13.48 -21.54
CA ALA A 10 -47.78 12.72 -22.11
C ALA A 10 -46.40 13.22 -21.63
N LEU A 11 -46.22 14.53 -21.41
CA LEU A 11 -44.94 15.07 -20.93
C LEU A 11 -44.63 14.71 -19.47
N LEU A 12 -45.66 14.61 -18.61
CA LEU A 12 -45.47 14.27 -17.20
C LEU A 12 -45.04 12.82 -17.00
N THR A 13 -45.49 11.91 -17.88
CA THR A 13 -45.13 10.48 -17.79
C THR A 13 -43.68 10.22 -18.21
N VAL A 14 -43.15 10.98 -19.18
CA VAL A 14 -41.77 10.82 -19.66
C VAL A 14 -40.75 11.31 -18.63
N CYS A 15 -41.02 12.42 -17.94
CA CYS A 15 -40.12 12.90 -16.87
C CYS A 15 -40.06 11.96 -15.66
N ALA A 16 -41.13 11.23 -15.35
CA ALA A 16 -41.16 10.27 -14.24
C ALA A 16 -40.32 9.00 -14.55
N LEU A 17 -40.22 8.59 -15.81
CA LEU A 17 -39.45 7.41 -16.23
C LEU A 17 -37.93 7.65 -16.22
N LEU A 18 -37.47 8.90 -16.39
CA LEU A 18 -36.04 9.24 -16.38
C LEU A 18 -35.44 9.27 -14.96
N LEU A 19 -36.26 9.42 -13.91
CA LEU A 19 -35.80 9.41 -12.51
C LEU A 19 -35.62 8.01 -11.92
N ALA A 20 -36.16 6.98 -12.57
CA ALA A 20 -36.05 5.59 -12.10
C ALA A 20 -34.71 4.92 -12.49
N GLY A 21 -33.90 5.55 -13.36
CA GLY A 21 -32.67 4.97 -13.91
C GLY A 21 -31.37 5.31 -13.18
N CYS A 22 -31.38 6.26 -12.24
CA CYS A 22 -30.14 6.75 -11.60
C CYS A 22 -29.75 6.00 -10.31
N GLY A 23 -30.52 4.97 -9.92
CA GLY A 23 -30.35 4.28 -8.65
C GLY A 23 -29.90 2.83 -8.82
N SER A 24 -28.82 2.57 -9.56
CA SER A 24 -28.15 1.27 -9.47
C SER A 24 -27.43 1.18 -8.11
N ALA A 25 -28.20 0.90 -7.05
CA ALA A 25 -27.64 0.45 -5.79
C ALA A 25 -27.03 -0.92 -6.06
N VAL A 26 -25.71 -0.97 -6.27
CA VAL A 26 -24.98 -2.24 -6.29
C VAL A 26 -25.14 -2.84 -4.90
N PRO A 27 -25.83 -3.98 -4.74
CA PRO A 27 -25.94 -4.61 -3.43
C PRO A 27 -24.55 -5.06 -3.00
N GLY A 28 -23.93 -4.27 -2.13
CA GLY A 28 -22.65 -4.55 -1.49
C GLY A 28 -22.86 -4.61 0.02
N ALA A 29 -22.43 -5.70 0.65
CA ALA A 29 -22.31 -5.74 2.10
C ALA A 29 -20.99 -5.08 2.48
N ALA A 30 -21.03 -4.01 3.29
CA ALA A 30 -19.83 -3.46 3.89
C ALA A 30 -19.12 -4.56 4.67
N ARG A 31 -17.92 -4.95 4.23
CA ARG A 31 -17.05 -5.85 4.99
C ARG A 31 -16.02 -5.03 5.73
N PRO A 32 -15.71 -5.38 6.99
CA PRO A 32 -14.54 -4.80 7.63
C PRO A 32 -13.33 -5.11 6.76
N LEU A 33 -12.61 -4.06 6.38
CA LEU A 33 -11.33 -4.18 5.72
C LEU A 33 -10.39 -4.91 6.69
N ARG A 34 -10.09 -6.16 6.39
CA ARG A 34 -9.22 -7.02 7.21
C ARG A 34 -8.05 -7.45 6.36
N VAL A 35 -6.87 -7.39 6.95
CA VAL A 35 -5.69 -8.02 6.38
C VAL A 35 -5.94 -9.53 6.33
N THR A 36 -5.84 -10.09 5.14
CA THR A 36 -5.96 -11.52 4.87
C THR A 36 -4.69 -12.25 5.25
N ASP A 37 -4.76 -13.58 5.40
CA ASP A 37 -3.59 -14.40 5.70
C ASP A 37 -2.55 -14.36 4.57
N VAL A 38 -3.00 -14.25 3.31
CA VAL A 38 -2.11 -14.10 2.15
C VAL A 38 -1.35 -12.78 2.21
N GLU A 39 -2.03 -11.68 2.49
CA GLU A 39 -1.38 -10.36 2.64
C GLU A 39 -0.39 -10.35 3.80
N ARG A 40 -0.74 -10.98 4.93
CA ARG A 40 0.18 -11.16 6.07
C ARG A 40 1.43 -11.93 5.66
N GLN A 41 1.28 -13.04 4.94
CA GLN A 41 2.41 -13.86 4.48
C GLN A 41 3.32 -13.10 3.51
N LEU A 42 2.76 -12.29 2.62
CA LEU A 42 3.55 -11.45 1.71
C LEU A 42 4.39 -10.42 2.47
N VAL A 43 3.83 -9.80 3.51
CA VAL A 43 4.56 -8.86 4.36
C VAL A 43 5.65 -9.58 5.17
N GLU A 44 5.35 -10.74 5.76
CA GLU A 44 6.34 -11.55 6.49
C GLU A 44 7.49 -12.01 5.57
N GLY A 45 7.17 -12.43 4.35
CA GLY A 45 8.14 -12.80 3.33
C GLY A 45 9.08 -11.65 2.99
N TYR A 46 8.53 -10.46 2.74
CA TYR A 46 9.34 -9.26 2.46
C TYR A 46 10.39 -8.97 3.55
N PHE A 47 10.00 -9.00 4.83
CA PHE A 47 10.96 -8.77 5.92
C PHE A 47 11.94 -9.93 6.10
N THR A 48 11.52 -11.16 5.80
CA THR A 48 12.41 -12.32 5.81
C THR A 48 13.51 -12.15 4.76
N ASP A 49 13.11 -11.91 3.51
CA ASP A 49 14.02 -11.69 2.38
C ASP A 49 14.97 -10.51 2.66
N LEU A 50 14.45 -9.40 3.22
CA LEU A 50 15.24 -8.22 3.59
C LEU A 50 16.34 -8.51 4.61
N ASN A 51 16.02 -9.32 5.62
CA ASN A 51 16.97 -9.70 6.65
C ASN A 51 17.97 -10.74 6.15
N GLU A 52 17.54 -11.68 5.31
CA GLU A 52 18.43 -12.66 4.68
C GLU A 52 19.45 -11.97 3.76
N ALA A 53 18.99 -11.04 2.92
CA ALA A 53 19.87 -10.23 2.08
C ALA A 53 20.86 -9.39 2.93
N GLY A 54 20.38 -8.78 4.02
CA GLY A 54 21.25 -8.07 4.98
C GLY A 54 22.28 -8.95 5.70
N GLY A 55 21.98 -10.24 5.87
CA GLY A 55 22.91 -11.23 6.40
C GLY A 55 23.96 -11.70 5.38
N GLN A 56 23.67 -11.58 4.08
CA GLN A 56 24.59 -11.90 2.99
C GLN A 56 25.55 -10.74 2.69
N GLY A 57 25.09 -9.50 2.84
CA GLY A 57 25.95 -8.33 2.69
C GLY A 57 25.20 -7.08 2.25
N MET A 58 25.95 -5.97 2.17
CA MET A 58 25.40 -4.68 1.72
C MET A 58 24.94 -4.72 0.26
N ALA A 59 25.64 -5.48 -0.59
CA ALA A 59 25.33 -5.54 -2.02
C ALA A 59 23.99 -6.23 -2.26
N GLU A 60 23.80 -7.39 -1.62
CA GLU A 60 22.59 -8.21 -1.70
C GLU A 60 21.39 -7.46 -1.12
N GLN A 61 21.56 -6.79 0.03
CA GLN A 61 20.48 -5.99 0.60
C GLN A 61 20.09 -4.80 -0.29
N ARG A 62 21.07 -4.13 -0.92
CA ARG A 62 20.81 -3.03 -1.84
C ARG A 62 20.09 -3.52 -3.11
N GLU A 63 20.49 -4.67 -3.64
CA GLU A 63 19.82 -5.29 -4.79
C GLU A 63 18.36 -5.61 -4.46
N LEU A 64 18.09 -6.25 -3.32
CA LEU A 64 16.72 -6.51 -2.88
C LEU A 64 15.91 -5.23 -2.73
N LEU A 65 16.45 -4.19 -2.08
CA LEU A 65 15.76 -2.91 -1.93
C LEU A 65 15.43 -2.27 -3.27
N ARG A 66 16.36 -2.31 -4.23
CA ARG A 66 16.14 -1.83 -5.60
C ARG A 66 15.03 -2.62 -6.32
N ASP A 67 14.99 -3.93 -6.12
CA ASP A 67 14.01 -4.82 -6.75
C ASP A 67 12.63 -4.76 -6.09
N THR A 68 12.58 -4.38 -4.81
CA THR A 68 11.37 -4.22 -4.01
C THR A 68 10.92 -2.75 -3.90
N GLN A 69 11.57 -1.84 -4.63
CA GLN A 69 11.12 -0.47 -4.80
C GLN A 69 9.80 -0.45 -5.58
N HIS A 70 8.81 0.28 -5.07
CA HIS A 70 7.52 0.39 -5.71
C HIS A 70 7.66 0.96 -7.13
N PRO A 71 7.02 0.37 -8.17
CA PRO A 71 7.24 0.77 -9.56
C PRO A 71 6.79 2.20 -9.89
N ASP A 72 5.91 2.78 -9.07
CA ASP A 72 5.44 4.16 -9.23
C ASP A 72 6.41 5.19 -8.61
N PHE A 73 7.41 4.76 -7.81
CA PHE A 73 8.28 5.65 -7.02
C PHE A 73 9.75 5.25 -7.16
N ARG A 74 10.25 5.17 -8.40
CA ARG A 74 11.61 4.65 -8.71
C ARG A 74 12.69 5.72 -8.81
N GLU A 75 12.35 6.99 -8.63
CA GLU A 75 13.25 8.10 -8.96
C GLU A 75 14.34 8.35 -7.90
N ASP A 76 14.12 7.93 -6.65
CA ASP A 76 15.12 8.06 -5.58
C ASP A 76 15.97 6.79 -5.45
N GLU A 77 17.28 6.93 -5.62
CA GLU A 77 18.22 5.83 -5.39
C GLU A 77 18.29 5.54 -3.88
N CYS A 78 17.95 4.31 -3.50
CA CYS A 78 18.09 3.88 -2.12
C CYS A 78 19.54 3.65 -1.74
N GLU A 79 20.20 4.72 -1.34
CA GLU A 79 21.50 4.68 -0.67
C GLU A 79 21.31 4.40 0.82
N LEU A 80 21.52 3.13 1.19
CA LEU A 80 21.78 2.80 2.57
C LEU A 80 23.13 3.40 3.00
N PRO A 81 23.23 4.03 4.19
CA PRO A 81 24.53 4.32 4.80
C PRO A 81 25.32 3.01 5.00
N SER A 82 26.62 3.12 5.27
CA SER A 82 27.49 1.95 5.45
C SER A 82 26.90 0.96 6.47
N GLY A 83 26.94 -0.33 6.13
CA GLY A 83 26.38 -1.41 6.93
C GLY A 83 25.13 -2.04 6.31
N THR A 84 24.49 -2.93 7.06
CA THR A 84 23.21 -3.54 6.69
C THR A 84 22.15 -3.26 7.74
N LEU A 85 20.89 -3.31 7.32
CA LEU A 85 19.75 -3.18 8.20
C LEU A 85 19.22 -4.57 8.57
N ARG A 86 18.81 -4.73 9.82
CA ARG A 86 17.96 -5.82 10.25
C ARG A 86 16.63 -5.22 10.73
N VAL A 87 15.54 -5.65 10.14
CA VAL A 87 14.20 -5.10 10.38
C VAL A 87 13.27 -6.19 10.89
N GLN A 88 12.89 -6.09 12.16
CA GLN A 88 11.95 -7.04 12.78
C GLN A 88 10.54 -6.44 12.84
N PRO A 89 9.57 -6.99 12.09
CA PRO A 89 8.19 -6.55 12.16
C PRO A 89 7.47 -7.15 13.37
N THR A 90 6.65 -6.32 14.02
CA THR A 90 5.70 -6.77 15.05
C THR A 90 4.37 -7.09 14.36
N MET A 91 4.25 -8.30 13.80
CA MET A 91 3.13 -8.69 12.91
C MET A 91 1.73 -8.57 13.53
N SER A 92 1.61 -8.57 14.87
CA SER A 92 0.34 -8.31 15.56
C SER A 92 -0.18 -6.88 15.37
N THR A 93 0.67 -5.95 14.92
CA THR A 93 0.31 -4.55 14.63
C THR A 93 -0.06 -4.31 13.16
N LEU A 94 0.09 -5.32 12.29
CA LEU A 94 -0.18 -5.19 10.86
C LEU A 94 -1.64 -4.78 10.62
N ARG A 95 -1.82 -3.68 9.90
CA ARG A 95 -3.14 -3.12 9.56
C ARG A 95 -3.09 -2.41 8.21
N LEU A 96 -4.25 -2.16 7.64
CA LEU A 96 -4.41 -1.34 6.45
C LEU A 96 -4.18 0.14 6.76
N ASP A 97 -3.70 0.87 5.76
CA ASP A 97 -3.50 2.32 5.80
C ASP A 97 -3.85 2.97 4.45
N ALA A 98 -5.13 2.86 4.05
CA ALA A 98 -5.59 3.21 2.70
C ALA A 98 -5.45 4.70 2.34
N ASP A 99 -5.28 5.57 3.33
CA ASP A 99 -5.15 7.02 3.13
C ASP A 99 -3.69 7.49 3.10
N TRP A 100 -2.72 6.59 3.28
CA TRP A 100 -1.31 6.95 3.30
C TRP A 100 -0.78 7.28 1.89
N THR A 101 0.08 8.30 1.84
CA THR A 101 0.93 8.61 0.68
C THR A 101 2.40 8.58 1.10
N PRO A 102 3.33 8.20 0.20
CA PRO A 102 4.75 8.22 0.49
C PRO A 102 5.23 9.63 0.87
N PRO A 103 6.24 9.76 1.75
CA PRO A 103 6.82 11.07 2.06
C PRO A 103 7.32 11.77 0.79
N GLY A 104 6.97 13.04 0.62
CA GLY A 104 7.35 13.83 -0.56
C GLY A 104 6.41 13.68 -1.75
N GLU A 105 5.43 12.78 -1.67
CA GLU A 105 4.52 12.45 -2.77
C GLU A 105 3.09 12.88 -2.49
N ASP A 106 2.42 13.39 -3.52
CA ASP A 106 1.01 13.78 -3.48
C ASP A 106 0.07 12.66 -3.95
N GLU A 107 0.63 11.59 -4.54
CA GLU A 107 -0.12 10.48 -5.12
C GLU A 107 -0.08 9.22 -4.26
N HIS A 108 -1.23 8.55 -4.16
CA HIS A 108 -1.35 7.26 -3.49
C HIS A 108 -0.80 6.13 -4.38
N PRO A 109 0.02 5.21 -3.84
CA PRO A 109 0.58 4.10 -4.60
C PRO A 109 -0.51 3.16 -5.11
N ARG A 110 -0.31 2.61 -6.31
CA ARG A 110 -1.18 1.53 -6.78
C ARG A 110 -0.96 0.27 -5.93
N GLY A 111 -2.00 -0.20 -5.25
CA GLY A 111 -1.97 -1.45 -4.51
C GLY A 111 -2.73 -1.39 -3.19
N VAL A 112 -2.47 -2.35 -2.32
CA VAL A 112 -2.99 -2.37 -0.95
C VAL A 112 -1.90 -1.86 -0.02
N VAL A 113 -2.14 -0.71 0.63
CA VAL A 113 -1.20 -0.15 1.60
C VAL A 113 -1.43 -0.75 2.98
N LEU A 114 -0.36 -1.31 3.54
CA LEU A 114 -0.29 -1.84 4.89
C LEU A 114 0.77 -1.10 5.68
N VAL A 115 0.58 -1.03 7.00
CA VAL A 115 1.55 -0.49 7.94
C VAL A 115 1.76 -1.46 9.09
N VAL A 116 3.01 -1.59 9.53
CA VAL A 116 3.42 -2.45 10.64
C VAL A 116 4.47 -1.75 11.49
N ALA A 117 4.40 -1.93 12.81
CA ALA A 117 5.47 -1.49 13.69
C ALA A 117 6.71 -2.36 13.47
N VAL A 118 7.87 -1.72 13.37
CA VAL A 118 9.17 -2.38 13.14
C VAL A 118 10.19 -1.94 14.17
N THR A 119 11.12 -2.84 14.48
CA THR A 119 12.41 -2.47 15.06
C THR A 119 13.45 -2.54 13.94
N VAL A 120 14.17 -1.45 13.71
CA VAL A 120 15.24 -1.34 12.72
C VAL A 120 16.57 -1.27 13.46
N THR A 121 17.45 -2.23 13.19
CA THR A 121 18.81 -2.28 13.73
C THR A 121 19.81 -2.03 12.61
N LEU A 122 20.77 -1.13 12.82
CA LEU A 122 21.92 -0.96 11.94
C LEU A 122 23.06 -1.88 12.38
N LEU A 123 23.61 -2.65 11.45
CA LEU A 123 24.77 -3.51 11.66
C LEU A 123 25.94 -3.05 10.81
N GLN A 124 27.13 -3.02 11.39
CA GLN A 124 28.39 -2.80 10.67
C GLN A 124 29.38 -3.90 11.04
N ASP A 125 29.93 -4.57 10.02
CA ASP A 125 30.84 -5.71 10.20
C ASP A 125 30.28 -6.78 11.15
N GLY A 126 28.96 -6.98 11.12
CA GLY A 126 28.21 -7.92 11.98
C GLY A 126 27.94 -7.44 13.40
N ALA A 127 28.46 -6.27 13.81
CA ALA A 127 28.20 -5.66 15.10
C ALA A 127 27.00 -4.71 15.04
N GLU A 128 26.13 -4.76 16.05
CA GLU A 128 25.02 -3.83 16.21
C GLU A 128 25.53 -2.44 16.62
N LEU A 129 25.24 -1.42 15.80
CA LEU A 129 25.58 -0.03 16.08
C LEU A 129 24.47 0.72 16.80
N GLY A 130 23.22 0.33 16.58
CA GLY A 130 22.05 0.97 17.18
C GLY A 130 20.75 0.41 16.65
N SER A 131 19.66 0.75 17.35
CA SER A 131 18.32 0.26 17.06
C SER A 131 17.27 1.35 17.29
N GLN A 132 16.25 1.40 16.43
CA GLN A 132 15.13 2.32 16.51
C GLN A 132 13.81 1.58 16.29
N ILE A 133 12.77 1.96 17.01
CA ILE A 133 11.41 1.50 16.77
C ILE A 133 10.67 2.54 15.94
N GLY A 134 9.94 2.09 14.93
CA GLY A 134 9.13 2.93 14.06
C GLY A 134 7.97 2.16 13.45
N SER A 135 7.37 2.76 12.43
CA SER A 135 6.41 2.09 11.55
C SER A 135 6.95 2.08 10.14
N GLN A 136 6.72 0.99 9.42
CA GLN A 136 7.03 0.92 8.00
C GLN A 136 5.78 0.59 7.20
N HIS A 137 5.62 1.31 6.09
CA HIS A 137 4.60 1.05 5.09
C HIS A 137 5.11 0.05 4.06
N VAL A 138 4.25 -0.92 3.73
CA VAL A 138 4.48 -1.93 2.71
C VAL A 138 3.28 -1.92 1.78
N VAL A 139 3.52 -1.91 0.47
CA VAL A 139 2.45 -1.96 -0.54
C VAL A 139 2.42 -3.31 -1.20
N LEU A 140 1.23 -3.89 -1.30
CA LEU A 140 1.01 -5.14 -2.03
C LEU A 140 0.44 -4.83 -3.41
N LEU A 141 1.16 -5.25 -4.46
CA LEU A 141 0.74 -5.07 -5.85
C LEU A 141 1.12 -6.33 -6.64
N ASN A 142 0.16 -6.88 -7.39
CA ASN A 142 0.36 -8.06 -8.24
C ASN A 142 0.98 -9.28 -7.50
N GLY A 143 0.62 -9.46 -6.22
CA GLY A 143 1.14 -10.57 -5.41
C GLY A 143 2.59 -10.39 -4.92
N LYS A 144 3.16 -9.20 -5.03
CA LYS A 144 4.47 -8.83 -4.48
C LYS A 144 4.32 -7.72 -3.44
N ALA A 145 5.17 -7.78 -2.42
CA ALA A 145 5.32 -6.72 -1.42
C ALA A 145 6.45 -5.76 -1.82
N TYR A 146 6.18 -4.47 -1.65
CA TYR A 146 7.08 -3.37 -2.01
C TYR A 146 7.31 -2.49 -0.78
N GLY A 147 8.57 -2.17 -0.53
CA GLY A 147 8.97 -1.26 0.53
C GLY A 147 9.15 0.17 0.02
N PHE A 148 9.07 1.11 0.96
CA PHE A 148 9.50 2.49 0.79
C PHE A 148 10.62 2.70 1.80
N ALA A 149 11.78 2.10 1.53
CA ALA A 149 12.94 2.33 2.38
C ALA A 149 13.31 3.83 2.29
N PRO A 150 13.74 4.46 3.39
CA PRO A 150 14.26 5.82 3.34
C PRO A 150 15.53 5.78 2.49
N CYS A 151 15.38 6.16 1.23
CA CYS A 151 16.49 6.50 0.37
C CYS A 151 17.01 7.85 0.88
N ALA A 152 18.19 7.87 1.50
CA ALA A 152 18.79 9.13 1.92
C ALA A 152 19.13 9.94 0.65
N GLY A 153 18.51 11.10 0.49
CA GLY A 153 19.01 12.16 -0.39
C GLY A 153 20.06 13.02 0.31
#